data_AF-A0A1D1Z3I7-F1
#
_entry.id   AF-A0A1D1Z3I7-F1
#
_cell.length_a   1.000
_cell.length_b   1.000
_cell.length_c   1.000
_cell.angle_alpha   90.00
_cell.angle_beta   90.00
_cell.angle_gamma   90.00
#
_symmetry.space_group_name_H-M   'P 1'
#
loop_
_entity.id
_entity.type
_entity.pdbx_description
1 polymer ?
#
loop_
_entity_poly.entity_id
_entity_poly.type
_entity_poly.pdbx_seq_one_letter_code
_entity_poly.pdbx_strand_id
1 'polypeptide(L)'
;MVIGLGGLNLFGVIVLGTMLNTTAVRPGGLISFVGDIFPLLQIYAASFFAIPLFRWFFLRKRNADIEQRNRARQQRAQALEMPDSSLRKKLLSARDMARPTVIGSDRIVYSTEKDFADQDYEVREWDQRFREVERLD
;
A
#
# COMPACT_ATOMS: atom_id res chain seq x y z
N MET A 1 33.74 -3.10 9.00
CA MET A 1 34.78 -2.32 8.29
C MET A 1 34.36 -0.85 8.07
N VAL A 2 33.17 -0.57 7.53
CA VAL A 2 32.72 0.80 7.18
C VAL A 2 32.54 1.73 8.39
N ILE A 3 32.00 1.24 9.52
CA ILE A 3 31.80 2.04 10.73
C ILE A 3 33.15 2.46 11.35
N GLY A 4 34.15 1.58 11.32
CA GLY A 4 35.50 1.88 11.84
C GLY A 4 36.22 2.95 11.01
N LEU A 5 36.13 2.85 9.68
CA LEU A 5 36.71 3.86 8.77
C LEU A 5 35.97 5.20 8.86
N GLY A 6 34.64 5.18 8.98
CA GLY A 6 33.85 6.39 9.20
C GLY A 6 34.19 7.06 10.54
N GLY A 7 34.37 6.28 11.61
CA GLY A 7 34.74 6.79 12.92
C GLY A 7 36.10 7.49 12.90
N LEU A 8 37.08 6.89 12.21
CA LEU A 8 38.39 7.51 11.97
C LEU A 8 38.28 8.81 11.16
N ASN A 9 37.41 8.86 10.15
CA ASN A 9 37.18 10.07 9.34
C ASN A 9 36.59 11.21 10.19
N LEU A 10 35.57 10.94 11.00
CA LEU A 10 34.97 11.93 11.90
C LEU A 10 35.97 12.42 12.96
N PHE A 11 36.73 11.50 13.56
CA PHE A 11 37.78 11.84 14.52
C PHE A 11 38.86 12.72 13.88
N GLY A 12 39.31 12.38 12.67
CA GLY A 12 40.28 13.18 11.91
C GLY A 12 39.80 14.60 11.66
N VAL A 13 38.52 14.78 11.29
CA VAL A 13 37.92 16.12 11.09
C VAL A 13 37.88 16.91 12.40
N ILE A 14 37.55 16.28 13.53
CA ILE A 14 37.54 16.96 14.84
C ILE A 14 38.94 17.42 15.23
N VAL A 15 39.93 16.52 15.16
CA VAL A 15 41.33 16.83 15.50
C VAL A 15 41.87 17.93 14.57
N LEU A 16 41.64 17.81 13.26
CA LEU A 16 42.07 18.81 12.28
C LEU A 16 41.44 20.19 12.57
N GLY A 17 40.18 20.23 12.97
CA GLY A 17 39.51 21.47 13.40
C GLY A 17 40.15 22.10 14.63
N THR A 18 40.52 21.30 15.63
CA THR A 18 41.22 21.82 16.82
C THR A 18 42.61 22.35 16.47
N MET A 19 43.33 21.71 15.55
CA MET A 19 44.64 22.16 15.08
C MET A 19 44.57 23.47 14.29
N LEU A 20 43.60 23.60 13.36
CA LEU A 20 43.39 24.83 12.61
C LEU A 20 43.06 26.01 13.54
N ASN A 21 42.24 25.79 14.57
CA ASN A 21 41.82 26.85 15.50
C ASN A 21 42.93 27.27 16.49
N THR A 22 43.90 26.39 16.79
CA THR A 22 45.00 26.67 17.73
C THR A 22 46.27 27.18 17.06
N THR A 23 46.25 27.42 15.74
CA THR A 23 47.43 27.89 15.00
C THR A 23 47.71 29.36 15.32
N ALA A 24 48.77 29.62 16.10
CA ALA A 24 49.18 30.97 16.51
C ALA A 24 49.99 31.75 15.45
N VAL A 25 50.27 31.14 14.30
CA VAL A 25 51.06 31.71 13.20
C VAL A 25 50.13 32.21 12.11
N ARG A 26 50.49 33.31 11.42
CA ARG A 26 49.74 33.80 10.25
C ARG A 26 49.56 32.65 9.25
N PRO A 27 48.32 32.22 8.94
CA PRO A 27 48.09 31.11 8.03
C PRO A 27 48.61 31.50 6.65
N GLY A 28 49.59 30.74 6.15
CA GLY A 28 50.19 30.95 4.83
C GLY A 28 50.15 29.66 4.02
N GLY A 29 49.91 29.78 2.71
CA GLY A 29 49.94 28.68 1.75
C GLY A 29 48.99 27.53 2.10
N LEU A 30 49.57 26.36 2.39
CA LEU A 30 48.83 25.10 2.65
C LEU A 30 47.83 25.19 3.82
N ILE A 31 48.14 25.94 4.88
CA ILE A 31 47.26 26.04 6.05
C ILE A 31 45.97 26.79 5.69
N SER A 32 46.08 27.85 4.87
CA SER A 32 44.91 28.57 4.35
C SER A 32 44.06 27.67 3.46
N PHE A 33 44.70 26.95 2.53
CA PHE A 33 44.00 26.03 1.63
C PHE A 33 43.24 24.92 2.39
N VAL A 34 43.86 24.33 3.43
CA VAL A 34 43.20 23.32 4.27
C VAL A 34 42.03 23.95 5.03
N GLY A 35 42.20 25.16 5.56
CA GLY A 35 41.12 25.93 6.17
C GLY A 35 39.94 26.19 5.22
N ASP A 36 40.23 26.54 3.97
CA ASP A 36 39.20 26.85 2.96
C ASP A 36 38.37 25.62 2.57
N ILE A 37 38.99 24.43 2.47
CA ILE A 37 38.30 23.17 2.14
C ILE A 37 37.71 22.47 3.37
N PHE A 38 38.12 22.84 4.58
CA PHE A 38 37.69 22.20 5.82
C PHE A 38 36.17 22.15 6.01
N PRO A 39 35.37 23.20 5.72
CA PRO A 39 33.92 23.14 5.80
C PRO A 39 33.32 22.04 4.90
N LEU A 40 33.91 21.82 3.72
CA LEU A 40 33.46 20.77 2.79
C LEU A 40 33.75 19.38 3.36
N LEU A 41 34.92 19.18 3.98
CA LEU A 41 35.24 17.94 4.70
C LEU A 41 34.28 17.69 5.88
N GLN A 42 33.92 18.73 6.63
CA GLN A 42 32.96 18.62 7.74
C GLN A 42 31.58 18.20 7.26
N ILE A 43 31.07 18.83 6.19
CA ILE A 43 29.78 18.47 5.59
C ILE A 43 29.81 17.02 5.12
N TYR A 44 30.89 16.58 4.48
CA TYR A 44 31.03 15.20 4.01
C TYR A 44 31.00 14.21 5.18
N ALA A 45 31.85 14.43 6.20
CA ALA A 45 31.93 13.55 7.37
C ALA A 45 30.61 13.48 8.13
N ALA A 46 29.95 14.62 8.34
CA ALA A 46 28.63 14.65 8.98
C ALA A 46 27.56 13.94 8.13
N SER A 47 27.53 14.21 6.82
CA SER A 47 26.54 13.63 5.90
C SER A 47 26.66 12.11 5.78
N PHE A 48 27.89 11.58 5.84
CA PHE A 48 28.16 10.14 5.84
C PHE A 48 27.42 9.39 6.96
N PHE A 49 27.23 10.02 8.12
CA PHE A 49 26.47 9.44 9.23
C PHE A 49 25.01 9.89 9.26
N ALA A 50 24.75 11.16 8.97
CA ALA A 50 23.41 11.73 9.02
C ALA A 50 22.48 11.03 8.02
N ILE A 51 22.90 10.87 6.75
CA ILE A 51 22.03 10.32 5.71
C ILE A 51 21.58 8.88 6.05
N PRO A 52 22.48 7.92 6.39
CA PRO A 52 22.05 6.59 6.81
C PRO A 52 21.18 6.60 8.06
N LEU A 53 21.47 7.45 9.05
CA LEU A 53 20.72 7.54 10.29
C LEU A 53 19.28 8.01 10.05
N PHE A 54 19.12 9.11 9.31
CA PHE A 54 17.80 9.62 8.92
C PHE A 54 17.05 8.58 8.08
N ARG A 55 17.71 8.00 7.07
CA ARG A 55 17.10 6.96 6.24
C ARG A 55 16.61 5.78 7.07
N TRP A 56 17.46 5.26 7.97
CA TRP A 56 17.11 4.17 8.86
C TRP A 56 15.89 4.51 9.72
N PHE A 57 15.86 5.72 10.29
CA PHE A 57 14.74 6.19 11.12
C PHE A 57 13.41 6.22 10.35
N PHE A 58 13.39 6.80 9.15
CA PHE A 58 12.18 6.87 8.33
C PHE A 58 11.75 5.49 7.82
N LEU A 59 12.70 4.65 7.40
CA LEU A 59 12.40 3.29 6.95
C LEU A 59 11.84 2.44 8.09
N ARG A 60 12.38 2.57 9.31
CA ARG A 60 11.88 1.85 10.48
C ARG A 60 10.42 2.18 10.75
N LYS A 61 10.03 3.46 10.71
CA LYS A 61 8.63 3.88 10.87
C LYS A 61 7.73 3.31 9.78
N ARG A 62 8.10 3.51 8.51
CA ARG A 62 7.32 3.00 7.37
C ARG A 62 7.15 1.48 7.40
N ASN A 63 8.20 0.76 7.77
CA ASN A 63 8.15 -0.70 7.87
C ASN A 63 7.23 -1.15 9.01
N ALA A 64 7.20 -0.45 10.15
CA ALA A 64 6.28 -0.75 11.23
C ALA A 64 4.81 -0.59 10.78
N ASP A 65 4.49 0.47 10.03
CA ASP A 65 3.14 0.71 9.49
C ASP A 65 2.75 -0.36 8.45
N ILE A 66 3.69 -0.80 7.62
CA ILE A 66 3.48 -1.90 6.67
C ILE A 66 3.23 -3.20 7.44
N GLU A 67 4.03 -3.49 8.46
CA GLU A 67 3.94 -4.70 9.25
C GLU A 67 2.61 -4.77 10.03
N GLN A 68 2.12 -3.66 10.57
CA GLN A 68 0.81 -3.58 11.21
C GLN A 68 -0.32 -3.97 10.23
N ARG A 69 -0.30 -3.42 9.01
CA ARG A 69 -1.30 -3.74 7.99
C ARG A 69 -1.18 -5.19 7.51
N ASN A 70 0.04 -5.71 7.37
CA ASN A 70 0.27 -7.09 6.97
C ASN A 70 -0.22 -8.07 8.04
N ARG A 71 0.02 -7.79 9.33
CA ARG A 71 -0.55 -8.56 10.46
C ARG A 71 -2.08 -8.61 10.38
N ALA A 72 -2.74 -7.47 10.15
CA ALA A 72 -4.20 -7.44 10.01
C ALA A 72 -4.70 -8.26 8.82
N ARG A 73 -4.01 -8.20 7.67
CA ARG A 73 -4.33 -9.03 6.49
C ARG A 73 -4.13 -10.51 6.77
N GLN A 74 -3.05 -10.88 7.45
CA GLN A 74 -2.75 -12.25 7.81
C GLN A 74 -3.80 -12.82 8.76
N GLN A 75 -4.22 -12.07 9.78
CA GLN A 75 -5.29 -12.48 10.69
C GLN A 75 -6.61 -12.72 9.94
N ARG A 76 -6.96 -11.84 8.99
CA ARG A 76 -8.15 -12.02 8.15
C ARG A 76 -8.05 -13.22 7.23
N ALA A 77 -6.87 -13.47 6.64
CA ALA A 77 -6.63 -14.66 5.82
C ALA A 77 -6.79 -15.95 6.64
N GLN A 78 -6.22 -15.99 7.85
CA GLN A 78 -6.37 -17.13 8.77
C GLN A 78 -7.83 -17.36 9.17
N ALA A 79 -8.59 -16.28 9.45
CA ALA A 79 -10.02 -16.38 9.75
C ALA A 79 -10.86 -16.90 8.55
N LEU A 80 -10.37 -16.75 7.32
CA LEU A 80 -11.01 -17.30 6.11
C LEU A 80 -10.63 -18.75 5.85
N GLU A 81 -9.44 -19.20 6.27
CA GLU A 81 -9.02 -20.62 6.16
C GLU A 81 -9.84 -21.53 7.08
N MET A 82 -10.17 -21.05 8.28
CA MET A 82 -11.04 -21.75 9.24
C MET A 82 -12.28 -20.89 9.57
N PRO A 83 -13.23 -20.77 8.62
CA PRO A 83 -14.37 -19.87 8.79
C PRO A 83 -15.38 -20.43 9.78
N ASP A 84 -15.88 -19.56 10.67
CA ASP A 84 -17.05 -19.86 11.49
C ASP A 84 -18.28 -20.20 10.61
N SER A 85 -19.21 -20.95 11.16
CA SER A 85 -20.45 -21.39 10.53
C SER A 85 -21.23 -20.24 9.87
N SER A 86 -21.27 -19.06 10.50
CA SER A 86 -21.92 -17.86 9.98
C SER A 86 -21.20 -17.32 8.74
N LEU A 87 -19.87 -17.21 8.79
CA LEU A 87 -19.02 -16.75 7.70
C LEU A 87 -19.04 -17.72 6.52
N ARG A 88 -18.99 -19.02 6.79
CA ARG A 88 -19.07 -20.07 5.76
C ARG A 88 -20.38 -19.98 4.98
N LYS A 89 -21.52 -19.79 5.65
CA LYS A 89 -22.82 -19.59 4.99
C LYS A 89 -22.81 -18.36 4.09
N LYS A 90 -22.26 -17.24 4.56
CA LYS A 90 -22.15 -16.00 3.78
C LYS A 90 -21.26 -16.16 2.55
N LEU A 91 -20.13 -16.87 2.68
CA LEU A 91 -19.23 -17.16 1.56
C LEU A 91 -19.90 -18.05 0.50
N LEU A 92 -20.65 -19.08 0.93
CA LEU A 92 -21.39 -19.94 0.00
C LEU A 92 -22.48 -19.15 -0.73
N SER A 93 -23.27 -18.35 -0.01
CA SER A 93 -24.29 -17.49 -0.62
C SER A 93 -23.68 -16.50 -1.61
N ALA A 94 -22.57 -15.83 -1.27
CA ALA A 94 -21.87 -14.93 -2.18
C ALA A 94 -21.35 -15.66 -3.43
N ARG A 95 -20.84 -16.90 -3.28
CA ARG A 95 -20.41 -17.73 -4.42
C ARG A 95 -21.57 -18.07 -5.34
N ASP A 96 -22.72 -18.40 -4.78
CA ASP A 96 -23.91 -18.75 -5.56
C ASP A 96 -24.47 -17.52 -6.28
N MET A 97 -24.45 -16.34 -5.63
CA MET A 97 -24.83 -15.06 -6.25
C MET A 97 -23.83 -14.56 -7.30
N ALA A 98 -22.55 -14.90 -7.18
CA ALA A 98 -21.53 -14.54 -8.16
C ALA A 98 -21.64 -15.36 -9.46
N ARG A 99 -22.44 -16.43 -9.47
CA ARG A 99 -22.70 -17.17 -10.70
C ARG A 99 -23.54 -16.30 -11.64
N PRO A 100 -23.14 -16.16 -12.91
CA PRO A 100 -23.93 -15.42 -13.86
C PRO A 100 -25.29 -16.10 -14.03
N THR A 101 -26.35 -15.38 -13.68
CA THR A 101 -27.72 -15.82 -13.97
C THR A 101 -28.02 -15.42 -15.41
N VAL A 102 -27.96 -16.38 -16.33
CA VAL A 102 -28.44 -16.19 -17.70
C VAL A 102 -29.96 -16.38 -17.68
N ILE A 103 -30.69 -15.26 -17.70
CA ILE A 103 -32.15 -15.26 -17.83
C ILE A 103 -32.45 -15.19 -19.33
N GLY A 104 -33.03 -16.26 -19.88
CA GLY A 104 -33.49 -16.29 -21.27
C GLY A 104 -34.76 -15.46 -21.47
N SER A 105 -35.02 -15.07 -22.71
CA SER A 105 -36.20 -14.28 -23.10
C SER A 105 -37.53 -14.95 -22.73
N ASP A 106 -37.53 -16.27 -22.53
CA ASP A 106 -38.65 -17.10 -22.07
C ASP A 106 -39.01 -16.88 -20.59
N ARG A 107 -38.13 -16.25 -19.80
CA ARG A 107 -38.30 -16.00 -18.35
C ARG A 107 -38.39 -14.52 -17.99
N ILE A 108 -38.36 -13.62 -18.98
CA ILE A 108 -38.40 -12.17 -18.76
C ILE A 108 -39.83 -11.69 -19.01
N VAL A 109 -40.57 -11.40 -17.94
CA VAL A 109 -41.93 -10.82 -18.03
C VAL A 109 -41.88 -9.31 -18.24
N TYR A 110 -40.87 -8.66 -17.67
CA TYR A 110 -40.66 -7.23 -17.79
C TYR A 110 -39.22 -6.98 -18.22
N SER A 111 -39.02 -6.23 -19.30
CA SER A 111 -37.71 -5.90 -19.84
C SER A 111 -37.55 -4.39 -19.93
N THR A 112 -36.38 -3.88 -19.56
CA THR A 112 -36.04 -2.46 -19.73
C THR A 112 -35.78 -2.08 -21.19
N GLU A 113 -35.71 -3.06 -22.10
CA GLU A 113 -35.53 -2.82 -23.54
C GLU A 113 -36.83 -2.37 -24.22
N LYS A 114 -38.00 -2.69 -23.64
CA LYS A 114 -39.32 -2.30 -24.16
C LYS A 114 -39.95 -1.26 -23.24
N ASP A 115 -40.69 -0.30 -23.80
CA ASP A 115 -41.41 0.70 -23.00
C ASP A 115 -42.56 0.05 -22.21
N PHE A 116 -42.93 0.60 -21.06
CA PHE A 116 -43.95 0.02 -20.17
C PHE A 116 -45.31 -0.14 -20.85
N ALA A 117 -45.66 0.75 -21.78
CA ALA A 117 -46.92 0.68 -22.53
C ALA A 117 -47.00 -0.51 -23.50
N ASP A 118 -45.85 -0.96 -24.03
CA ASP A 118 -45.76 -2.10 -24.95
C ASP A 118 -45.66 -3.45 -24.22
N GLN A 119 -45.35 -3.44 -22.91
CA GLN A 119 -45.24 -4.65 -22.08
C GLN A 119 -46.62 -5.22 -21.67
N ASP A 120 -47.70 -4.42 -21.70
CA ASP A 120 -49.06 -4.83 -21.32
C ASP A 120 -49.72 -5.83 -22.30
N TYR A 121 -49.21 -5.96 -23.52
CA TYR A 121 -49.72 -6.92 -24.51
C TYR A 121 -49.33 -8.37 -24.16
N GLU A 122 -48.11 -8.59 -23.69
CA GLU A 122 -47.60 -9.91 -23.29
C GLU A 122 -48.26 -10.41 -22.00
N VAL A 123 -48.65 -9.50 -21.10
CA VAL A 123 -49.41 -9.83 -19.86
C VAL A 123 -50.77 -10.46 -20.19
N ARG A 124 -51.45 -10.00 -21.24
CA ARG A 124 -52.75 -10.56 -21.65
C ARG A 124 -52.65 -11.97 -22.24
N GLU A 125 -51.59 -12.23 -23.02
CA GLU A 125 -51.27 -13.58 -23.50
C GLU A 125 -50.88 -14.52 -22.36
N TRP A 126 -50.13 -14.03 -21.38
CA TRP A 126 -49.77 -14.78 -20.17
C TRP A 126 -51.01 -15.18 -19.35
N ASP A 127 -51.92 -14.24 -19.10
CA ASP A 127 -53.18 -14.46 -18.39
C ASP A 127 -54.11 -15.44 -19.13
N GLN A 128 -54.05 -15.48 -20.46
CA GLN A 128 -54.74 -16.49 -21.27
C GLN A 128 -54.13 -17.86 -21.06
N ARG A 129 -52.80 -17.99 -21.16
CA ARG A 129 -52.10 -19.26 -20.95
C ARG A 129 -52.28 -19.81 -19.54
N PHE A 130 -52.29 -18.95 -18.53
CA PHE A 130 -52.53 -19.36 -17.15
C PHE A 130 -53.94 -19.96 -16.97
N ARG A 131 -54.96 -19.33 -17.57
CA ARG A 131 -56.35 -19.83 -17.56
C ARG A 131 -56.56 -21.10 -18.37
N GLU A 132 -55.75 -21.33 -19.40
CA GLU A 132 -55.79 -22.58 -20.18
C GLU A 132 -55.19 -23.75 -19.39
N VAL A 133 -54.09 -23.52 -18.67
CA VAL A 133 -53.48 -24.54 -17.78
C VAL A 133 -54.42 -24.90 -16.63
N GLU A 134 -55.09 -23.91 -16.03
CA GLU A 134 -56.06 -24.11 -14.93
C GLU A 134 -57.34 -24.84 -15.35
N ARG A 135 -57.63 -24.94 -16.66
CA ARG A 135 -58.74 -25.74 -17.21
C ARG A 135 -58.38 -27.18 -17.57
N LEU A 136 -57.09 -27.49 -17.62
CA LEU A 136 -56.56 -28.81 -18.02
C LEU A 136 -56.21 -29.70 -16.82
N ASP A 137 -56.22 -29.15 -15.61
CA ASP A 137 -56.28 -29.87 -14.32
C ASP A 137 -57.74 -30.11 -13.88
#